data_AF-A0A1Y5EQB2-F1
#
_entry.id   AF-A0A1Y5EQB2-F1
#
_cell.length_a   1.000
_cell.length_b   1.000
_cell.length_c   1.000
_cell.angle_alpha   90.00
_cell.angle_beta   90.00
_cell.angle_gamma   90.00
#
_symmetry.space_group_name_H-M   'P 1'
#
loop_
_entity.id
_entity.type
_entity.pdbx_description
1 polymer ?
#
loop_
_entity_poly.entity_id
_entity_poly.type
_entity_poly.pdbx_seq_one_letter_code
_entity_poly.pdbx_strand_id
1 'polypeptide(L)'
;MCQLKWSEYQDGLFVLSGDRTKNGEERIVPLNSVSRNLTHSLPRNNKYVFANKRGKTFQRIMSTAWKTSRRKADLIQCRVHDLRHTFGRRLRSAGVSLEDREDLLGHKSNRITTHYSRAEINNLIDAVEKIVENKPEHKFLRVI
;
A
#
# COMPACT_ATOMS: atom_id res chain seq x y z
N MET A 1 7.41 -1.66 -3.84
CA MET A 1 6.75 -2.63 -2.94
C MET A 1 7.63 -3.83 -2.59
N CYS A 2 8.12 -4.64 -3.54
CA CYS A 2 8.86 -5.86 -3.20
C CYS A 2 10.16 -5.64 -2.41
N GLN A 3 10.77 -4.46 -2.52
CA GLN A 3 12.06 -4.13 -1.91
C GLN A 3 11.93 -3.32 -0.61
N LEU A 4 10.79 -3.35 0.09
CA LEU A 4 10.66 -2.68 1.40
C LEU A 4 11.66 -3.27 2.41
N LYS A 5 12.26 -2.42 3.24
CA LYS A 5 13.21 -2.81 4.29
C LYS A 5 12.61 -2.60 5.67
N TRP A 6 13.04 -3.39 6.65
CA TRP A 6 12.59 -3.19 8.03
C TRP A 6 13.07 -1.87 8.65
N SER A 7 14.21 -1.35 8.19
CA SER A 7 14.71 -0.03 8.60
C SER A 7 13.80 1.13 8.18
N GLU A 8 12.87 0.90 7.25
CA GLU A 8 11.91 1.90 6.75
C GLU A 8 10.57 1.81 7.49
N TYR A 9 10.37 0.76 8.31
CA TYR A 9 9.13 0.53 9.02
C TYR A 9 9.14 1.21 10.40
N GLN A 10 8.15 2.06 10.65
CA GLN A 10 7.96 2.76 11.91
C GLN A 10 6.51 2.53 12.38
N ASP A 11 6.30 1.49 13.19
CA ASP A 11 5.04 1.16 13.86
C ASP A 11 3.74 1.47 13.06
N GLY A 12 3.60 0.80 11.91
CA GLY A 12 2.42 0.92 11.06
C GLY A 12 2.53 1.93 9.93
N LEU A 13 3.70 2.55 9.73
CA LEU A 13 4.00 3.32 8.53
C LEU A 13 5.33 2.89 7.91
N PHE A 14 5.46 3.05 6.59
CA PHE A 14 6.75 3.00 5.92
C PHE A 14 7.17 4.39 5.49
N VAL A 15 8.41 4.78 5.83
CA VAL A 15 9.05 6.01 5.33
C VAL A 15 10.04 5.63 4.25
N LEU A 16 9.79 6.08 3.02
CA LEU A 16 10.65 5.83 1.86
C LEU A 16 11.38 7.11 1.51
N SER A 17 12.70 7.10 1.65
CA SER A 17 13.55 8.22 1.28
C SER A 17 13.49 8.52 -0.24
N GLY A 18 13.82 9.76 -0.61
CA GLY A 18 13.72 10.23 -2.00
C GLY A 18 14.50 9.42 -3.03
N ASP A 19 15.65 8.87 -2.66
CA ASP A 19 16.46 7.95 -3.49
C ASP A 19 15.71 6.67 -3.86
N ARG A 20 14.67 6.31 -3.10
CA ARG A 20 13.81 5.15 -3.33
C ARG A 20 12.56 5.45 -4.14
N THR A 21 12.21 6.71 -4.32
CA THR A 21 11.02 7.11 -5.04
C THR A 21 11.39 7.55 -6.45
N LYS A 22 10.46 7.37 -7.40
CA LYS A 22 10.71 7.72 -8.80
C LYS A 22 10.97 9.23 -8.99
N ASN A 23 10.56 10.04 -8.02
CA ASN A 23 10.52 11.49 -8.14
C ASN A 23 11.52 12.19 -7.20
N GLY A 24 12.32 11.46 -6.42
CA GLY A 24 13.32 12.06 -5.53
C GLY A 24 12.77 12.62 -4.21
N GLU A 25 11.46 12.49 -3.98
CA GLU A 25 10.77 13.00 -2.78
C GLU A 25 10.52 11.89 -1.76
N GLU A 26 10.60 12.23 -0.48
CA GLU A 26 10.23 11.30 0.59
C GLU A 26 8.74 10.91 0.46
N ARG A 27 8.44 9.64 0.69
CA ARG A 27 7.09 9.10 0.62
C ARG A 27 6.75 8.33 1.89
N ILE A 28 5.63 8.70 2.49
CA ILE A 28 5.03 7.95 3.58
C ILE A 28 3.98 6.99 3.02
N VAL A 29 3.95 5.77 3.56
CA VAL A 29 2.95 4.75 3.24
C VAL A 29 2.35 4.24 4.56
N PRO A 30 1.23 4.82 5.03
CA PRO A 30 0.56 4.34 6.23
C PRO A 30 -0.12 3.00 5.97
N LEU A 31 -0.17 2.17 7.00
CA LEU A 31 -0.85 0.89 7.01
C LEU A 31 -2.11 0.96 7.85
N ASN A 32 -3.21 0.47 7.28
CA ASN A 32 -4.41 0.16 8.05
C ASN A 32 -4.17 -1.02 9.00
N SER A 33 -5.09 -1.20 9.95
CA SER A 33 -5.05 -2.23 10.99
C SER A 33 -4.75 -3.62 10.44
N VAL A 34 -5.42 -4.03 9.35
CA VAL A 34 -5.21 -5.33 8.70
C VAL A 34 -3.77 -5.49 8.20
N SER A 35 -3.25 -4.49 7.49
CA SER A 35 -1.89 -4.55 6.93
C SER A 35 -0.81 -4.43 8.00
N ARG A 36 -1.07 -3.65 9.06
CA ARG A 36 -0.21 -3.50 10.23
C ARG A 36 -0.10 -4.81 11.00
N ASN A 37 -1.22 -5.46 11.31
CA ASN A 37 -1.25 -6.75 11.99
C ASN A 37 -0.52 -7.83 11.20
N LEU A 38 -0.74 -7.88 9.87
CA LEU A 38 0.01 -8.80 9.01
C LEU A 38 1.51 -8.51 9.08
N THR A 39 1.92 -7.24 9.01
CA THR A 39 3.33 -6.84 9.07
C THR A 39 3.97 -7.20 10.41
N HIS A 40 3.25 -7.06 11.52
CA HIS A 40 3.71 -7.49 12.84
C HIS A 40 3.90 -9.00 12.97
N SER A 41 3.10 -9.79 12.25
CA SER A 41 3.24 -11.25 12.25
C SER A 41 4.42 -11.77 11.42
N LEU A 42 5.05 -10.91 10.59
CA LEU A 42 6.16 -11.33 9.73
C LEU A 42 7.47 -11.45 10.53
N PRO A 43 8.31 -12.45 10.23
CA PRO A 43 9.61 -12.60 10.87
C PRO A 43 10.57 -11.47 10.47
N ARG A 44 11.36 -10.97 11.43
CA ARG A 44 12.37 -9.91 11.23
C ARG A 44 13.79 -10.44 11.09
N ASN A 45 13.95 -11.61 10.47
CA ASN A 45 15.24 -12.28 10.30
C ASN A 45 15.98 -11.91 9.00
N ASN A 46 15.53 -10.86 8.30
CA ASN A 46 16.13 -10.39 7.05
C ASN A 46 16.15 -8.86 7.02
N LYS A 47 16.94 -8.26 6.12
CA LYS A 47 16.90 -6.82 5.85
C LYS A 47 15.59 -6.38 5.19
N TYR A 48 15.03 -7.22 4.31
CA TYR A 48 13.82 -6.94 3.54
C TYR A 48 12.58 -7.49 4.23
N VAL A 49 11.46 -6.76 4.12
CA VAL A 49 10.13 -7.21 4.59
C VAL A 49 9.66 -8.43 3.81
N PHE A 50 9.93 -8.45 2.49
CA PHE A 50 9.58 -9.54 1.60
C PHE A 50 10.84 -10.21 1.05
N ALA A 51 11.26 -11.30 1.67
CA ALA A 51 12.41 -12.09 1.24
C ALA A 51 12.01 -13.52 0.87
N ASN A 52 12.75 -14.13 -0.05
CA ASN A 52 12.66 -15.57 -0.30
C ASN A 52 13.45 -16.36 0.77
N LYS A 53 13.38 -17.70 0.71
CA LYS A 53 14.11 -18.60 1.63
C LYS A 53 15.64 -18.41 1.63
N ARG A 54 16.21 -17.78 0.59
CA ARG A 54 17.63 -17.46 0.46
C ARG A 54 17.97 -16.04 0.94
N GLY A 55 17.00 -15.35 1.56
CA GLY A 55 17.16 -14.01 2.09
C GLY A 55 17.24 -12.90 1.04
N LYS A 56 16.92 -13.18 -0.24
CA LYS A 56 16.91 -12.17 -1.31
C LYS A 56 15.51 -11.59 -1.50
N THR A 57 15.44 -10.28 -1.74
CA THR A 57 14.20 -9.59 -2.15
C THR A 57 13.73 -10.06 -3.52
N PHE A 58 12.43 -9.93 -3.77
CA PHE A 58 11.87 -10.12 -5.11
C PHE A 58 12.11 -8.87 -5.97
N GLN A 59 12.52 -9.07 -7.22
CA GLN A 59 12.70 -7.98 -8.19
C GLN A 59 11.37 -7.53 -8.80
N ARG A 60 10.39 -8.45 -8.86
CA ARG A 60 9.06 -8.20 -9.44
C ARG A 60 8.01 -8.85 -8.56
N ILE A 61 6.85 -8.21 -8.48
CA ILE A 61 5.68 -8.71 -7.75
C ILE A 61 5.02 -9.90 -8.45
N MET A 62 5.30 -10.11 -9.74
CA MET A 62 4.82 -11.25 -10.56
C MET A 62 5.50 -12.57 -10.16
N SER A 63 5.51 -12.88 -8.88
CA SER A 63 6.05 -14.10 -8.31
C SER A 63 5.05 -15.25 -8.43
N THR A 64 5.51 -16.47 -8.19
CA THR A 64 4.64 -17.64 -8.07
C THR A 64 3.59 -17.44 -6.99
N ALA A 65 3.93 -16.80 -5.87
CA ALA A 65 2.97 -16.48 -4.81
C ALA A 65 1.81 -15.61 -5.33
N TRP A 66 2.11 -14.54 -6.07
CA TRP A 66 1.08 -13.69 -6.67
C TRP A 66 0.18 -14.44 -7.68
N LYS A 67 0.76 -15.29 -8.53
CA LYS A 67 -0.01 -16.11 -9.49
C LYS A 67 -0.92 -17.11 -8.77
N THR A 68 -0.40 -17.78 -7.73
CA THR A 68 -1.16 -18.76 -6.95
C THR A 68 -2.27 -18.10 -6.14
N SER A 69 -2.01 -16.98 -5.47
CA SER A 69 -3.02 -16.26 -4.68
C SER A 69 -4.19 -15.79 -5.54
N ARG A 70 -3.91 -15.23 -6.73
CA ARG A 70 -4.98 -14.84 -7.67
C ARG A 70 -5.81 -16.00 -8.15
N ARG A 71 -5.21 -17.15 -8.44
CA ARG A 71 -5.96 -18.36 -8.82
C ARG A 71 -6.86 -18.85 -7.69
N LYS A 72 -6.34 -18.87 -6.46
CA LYS A 72 -7.12 -19.26 -5.27
C LYS A 72 -8.29 -18.32 -4.99
N ALA A 73 -8.17 -17.05 -5.37
CA ALA A 73 -9.21 -16.04 -5.23
C ALA A 73 -10.13 -15.93 -6.46
N ASP A 74 -9.96 -16.78 -7.48
CA ASP A 74 -10.68 -16.71 -8.76
C ASP A 74 -10.51 -15.36 -9.51
N LEU A 75 -9.32 -14.75 -9.40
CA LEU A 75 -8.96 -13.44 -9.96
C LEU A 75 -7.80 -13.57 -10.96
N ILE A 76 -7.87 -14.54 -11.88
CA ILE A 76 -6.75 -14.92 -12.78
C ILE A 76 -6.23 -13.72 -13.61
N GLN A 77 -7.12 -12.84 -14.05
CA GLN A 77 -6.80 -11.66 -14.86
C GLN A 77 -6.43 -10.41 -14.04
N CYS A 78 -6.57 -10.44 -12.72
CA CYS A 78 -6.29 -9.27 -11.87
C CYS A 78 -4.80 -8.93 -11.91
N ARG A 79 -4.45 -7.69 -12.24
CA ARG A 79 -3.07 -7.17 -12.19
C ARG A 79 -2.88 -6.37 -10.91
N VAL A 80 -1.63 -6.19 -10.51
CA VAL A 80 -1.29 -5.36 -9.33
C VAL A 80 -1.77 -3.91 -9.50
N HIS A 81 -1.76 -3.38 -10.72
CA HIS A 81 -2.32 -2.06 -11.00
C HIS A 81 -3.83 -1.99 -10.76
N ASP A 82 -4.57 -3.07 -10.99
CA ASP A 82 -6.01 -3.12 -10.74
C ASP A 82 -6.31 -3.06 -9.22
N LEU A 83 -5.44 -3.66 -8.39
CA LEU A 83 -5.52 -3.50 -6.92
C LEU A 83 -5.29 -2.05 -6.49
N ARG A 84 -4.34 -1.35 -7.12
CA ARG A 84 -4.08 0.07 -6.86
C ARG A 84 -5.27 0.94 -7.26
N HIS A 85 -5.90 0.68 -8.41
CA HIS A 85 -7.14 1.36 -8.80
C HIS A 85 -8.28 1.09 -7.81
N THR A 86 -8.42 -0.17 -7.38
CA THR A 86 -9.43 -0.57 -6.39
C THR A 86 -9.21 0.14 -5.04
N PHE A 87 -7.96 0.27 -4.60
CA PHE A 87 -7.61 1.03 -3.40
C PHE A 87 -8.05 2.50 -3.52
N GLY A 88 -7.73 3.19 -4.63
CA GLY A 88 -8.18 4.56 -4.86
C GLY A 88 -9.71 4.70 -4.92
N ARG A 89 -10.41 3.74 -5.53
CA ARG A 89 -11.89 3.72 -5.57
C ARG A 89 -12.50 3.52 -4.19
N ARG A 90 -11.93 2.62 -3.38
CA ARG A 90 -12.39 2.38 -2.00
C ARG A 90 -12.20 3.61 -1.12
N LEU A 91 -11.04 4.28 -1.21
CA LEU A 91 -10.81 5.55 -0.51
C LEU A 91 -11.84 6.61 -0.92
N ARG A 92 -12.13 6.74 -2.22
CA ARG A 92 -13.16 7.67 -2.72
C ARG A 92 -14.54 7.34 -2.13
N SER A 93 -14.91 6.06 -2.13
CA SER A 93 -16.19 5.60 -1.60
C SER A 93 -16.32 5.83 -0.10
N ALA A 94 -15.19 5.82 0.62
CA ALA A 94 -15.12 6.10 2.06
C ALA A 94 -15.02 7.60 2.38
N GLY A 95 -15.23 8.48 1.38
CA GLY A 95 -15.23 9.93 1.58
C GLY A 95 -13.85 10.55 1.80
N VAL A 96 -12.76 9.86 1.44
CA VAL A 96 -11.41 10.43 1.52
C VAL A 96 -11.23 11.50 0.43
N SER A 97 -10.61 12.63 0.80
CA SER A 97 -10.40 13.77 -0.08
C SER A 97 -9.60 13.39 -1.34
N LEU A 98 -9.66 14.18 -2.41
CA LEU A 98 -8.82 13.92 -3.59
C LEU A 98 -7.34 14.05 -3.25
N GLU A 99 -6.99 15.06 -2.46
CA GLU A 99 -5.62 15.35 -2.02
C GLU A 99 -5.01 14.17 -1.26
N ASP A 100 -5.67 13.68 -0.20
CA ASP A 100 -5.17 12.53 0.57
C ASP A 100 -5.09 11.26 -0.30
N ARG A 101 -6.00 11.10 -1.26
CA ARG A 101 -5.94 9.97 -2.21
C ARG A 101 -4.74 10.06 -3.14
N GLU A 102 -4.39 11.25 -3.59
CA GLU A 102 -3.19 11.48 -4.41
C GLU A 102 -1.92 11.15 -3.63
N ASP A 103 -1.84 11.59 -2.37
CA ASP A 103 -0.72 11.30 -1.48
C ASP A 103 -0.59 9.80 -1.18
N LEU A 104 -1.70 9.12 -0.82
CA LEU A 104 -1.72 7.68 -0.56
C LEU A 104 -1.36 6.85 -1.80
N LEU A 105 -1.85 7.26 -2.96
CA LEU A 105 -1.45 6.65 -4.23
C LEU A 105 0.00 7.02 -4.55
N GLY A 106 0.55 8.11 -4.06
CA GLY A 106 1.84 8.65 -4.49
C GLY A 106 1.77 9.09 -5.94
N HIS A 107 0.67 9.75 -6.29
CA HIS A 107 0.64 10.66 -7.43
C HIS A 107 1.44 11.90 -7.06
N LYS A 108 1.96 12.58 -8.08
CA LYS A 108 2.66 13.85 -7.85
C LYS A 108 1.62 14.85 -7.37
N SER A 109 1.60 15.12 -6.07
CA SER A 109 0.92 16.28 -5.55
C SER A 109 1.68 17.51 -6.06
N ASN A 110 0.98 18.55 -6.48
CA ASN A 110 1.62 19.81 -6.85
C ASN A 110 2.16 20.56 -5.62
N ARG A 111 2.01 19.98 -4.42
CA ARG A 111 2.59 20.49 -3.19
C ARG A 111 4.08 20.15 -3.18
N ILE A 112 4.91 21.17 -3.01
CA ILE A 112 6.28 21.02 -2.52
C ILE A 112 6.15 20.59 -1.05
N THR A 113 5.80 19.33 -0.79
CA THR A 113 5.79 18.76 0.56
C THR A 113 7.19 18.31 0.88
N THR A 114 8.03 19.25 1.32
CA THR A 114 9.38 18.92 1.78
C THR A 114 9.32 18.03 3.04
N HIS A 115 8.25 18.13 3.85
CA HIS A 115 7.98 17.28 5.02
C HIS A 115 6.47 17.16 5.30
N TYR A 116 6.01 15.96 5.68
CA TYR A 116 4.67 15.76 6.23
C TYR A 116 4.65 16.21 7.69
N SER A 117 3.67 17.03 8.07
CA SER A 117 3.37 17.33 9.47
C SER A 117 2.78 16.10 10.17
N ARG A 118 2.87 16.07 11.51
CA ARG A 118 2.25 15.01 12.31
C ARG A 118 0.74 14.92 12.09
N ALA A 119 0.06 16.06 11.91
CA ALA A 119 -1.37 16.10 11.64
C ALA A 119 -1.71 15.46 10.29
N GLU A 120 -0.93 15.75 9.24
CA GLU A 120 -1.11 15.12 7.93
C GLU A 120 -0.88 13.61 8.01
N ILE A 121 0.16 13.15 8.70
CA ILE A 121 0.42 11.70 8.88
C ILE A 121 -0.77 11.02 9.56
N ASN A 122 -1.30 11.60 10.64
CA ASN A 122 -2.48 11.06 11.33
C ASN A 122 -3.70 11.01 10.40
N ASN A 123 -3.95 12.07 9.62
CA ASN A 123 -5.04 12.08 8.64
C ASN A 123 -4.91 10.96 7.61
N LEU A 124 -3.70 10.70 7.11
CA LEU A 124 -3.46 9.63 6.14
C LEU A 124 -3.64 8.23 6.77
N ILE A 125 -3.29 8.07 8.06
CA ILE A 125 -3.54 6.83 8.82
C ILE A 125 -5.06 6.60 8.96
N ASP A 126 -5.80 7.62 9.38
CA ASP A 126 -7.26 7.52 9.51
C ASP A 126 -7.93 7.24 8.16
N ALA A 127 -7.44 7.86 7.08
CA ALA A 127 -7.94 7.65 5.72
C ALA A 127 -7.80 6.20 5.24
N VAL A 128 -6.65 5.54 5.51
CA VAL A 128 -6.49 4.11 5.15
C VAL A 128 -7.28 3.18 6.06
N GLU A 129 -7.63 3.59 7.28
CA GLU A 129 -8.45 2.80 8.17
C GLU A 129 -9.92 2.76 7.73
N LYS A 130 -10.46 3.87 7.20
CA LYS A 130 -11.84 3.96 6.70
C LYS A 130 -12.21 2.87 5.67
N ILE A 131 -11.24 2.32 4.93
CA ILE A 131 -11.48 1.27 3.94
C ILE A 131 -11.44 -0.16 4.51
N VAL A 132 -11.12 -0.31 5.79
CA VAL A 132 -11.29 -1.56 6.56
C VAL A 132 -12.74 -1.69 7.02
N GLU A 133 -13.31 -0.59 7.52
CA GLU A 133 -14.67 -0.51 8.05
C GLU A 133 -15.72 -0.56 6.93
N ASN A 134 -15.45 0.12 5.81
CA ASN A 134 -16.31 0.10 4.63
C ASN A 134 -16.04 -1.16 3.79
N LYS A 135 -16.58 -2.31 4.21
CA LYS A 135 -16.78 -3.44 3.30
C LYS A 135 -17.84 -3.02 2.27
N PRO A 136 -17.51 -2.84 0.98
CA PRO A 136 -18.53 -2.55 0.00
C PRO A 136 -19.47 -3.76 -0.08
N GLU A 137 -20.74 -3.58 0.27
CA GLU A 137 -21.81 -4.57 0.09
C GLU A 137 -22.18 -4.77 -1.40
N HIS A 138 -21.39 -4.25 -2.34
CA HIS A 138 -21.75 -4.25 -3.74
C HIS A 138 -21.66 -5.65 -4.35
N LYS A 139 -22.80 -6.35 -4.35
CA LYS A 139 -23.20 -7.33 -5.36
C LYS A 139 -22.82 -6.77 -6.72
N PHE A 140 -22.00 -7.50 -7.46
CA PHE A 140 -21.52 -7.14 -8.78
C PHE A 140 -22.69 -6.75 -9.70
N LEU A 141 -22.87 -5.45 -9.96
CA LEU A 141 -23.53 -5.02 -11.19
C LEU A 141 -22.49 -5.18 -12.30
N ARG A 142 -22.58 -6.29 -13.03
CA ARG A 142 -21.97 -6.42 -14.35
C ARG A 142 -22.57 -5.32 -15.21
N VAL A 143 -21.77 -4.31 -15.54
CA VAL A 143 -22.09 -3.45 -16.69
C VAL A 143 -21.62 -4.24 -17.91
N ILE A 144 -22.60 -4.55 -18.76
CA ILE A 144 -22.49 -5.25 -20.04
C ILE A 144 -21.82 -4.30 -21.04
#